data_AF-A0A7Y2EG83-F1
#
_entry.id   AF-A0A7Y2EG83-F1
#
_cell.length_a   1.000
_cell.length_b   1.000
_cell.length_c   1.000
_cell.angle_alpha   90.00
_cell.angle_beta   90.00
_cell.angle_gamma   90.00
#
_symmetry.space_group_name_H-M   'P 1'
#
loop_
_entity.id
_entity.type
_entity.pdbx_description
1 polymer ?
#
loop_
_entity_poly.entity_id
_entity_poly.type
_entity_poly.pdbx_seq_one_letter_code
_entity_poly.pdbx_strand_id
1 'polypeptide(L)'
;YQRMTIDDLVDLKTFLDTLPAVAEAPADHELKFPFNIRRGIGLWKLLVVDGEDYAPEPGKSDEINRGGYLVNGPGHCAECHTPRGKFGIDTPLAPLDHSRWLAGAPAPEGDGVVPNITPHDITGIGDWSEADIAYSLETGFKPDFDTLGGTMTKVQENMAKLTAEDRLAIAAYLKSIPAIELKKTP
;
A
#
# COMPACT_ATOMS: atom_id res chain seq x y z
N TYR A 1 3.15 -9.26 -3.11
CA TYR A 1 4.33 -9.95 -2.55
C TYR A 1 5.55 -10.00 -3.46
N GLN A 2 5.50 -9.70 -4.76
CA GLN A 2 6.72 -9.73 -5.61
C GLN A 2 7.84 -8.83 -5.05
N ARG A 3 7.48 -7.74 -4.37
CA ARG A 3 8.38 -6.77 -3.74
C ARG A 3 8.99 -7.23 -2.40
N MET A 4 8.55 -8.35 -1.83
CA MET A 4 9.14 -8.91 -0.60
C MET A 4 10.34 -9.78 -0.93
N THR A 5 11.32 -9.83 -0.02
CA THR A 5 12.45 -10.76 -0.16
C THR A 5 11.95 -12.20 -0.08
N ILE A 6 12.67 -13.13 -0.72
CA ILE A 6 12.33 -14.56 -0.64
C ILE A 6 12.42 -15.07 0.80
N ASP A 7 13.41 -14.62 1.57
CA ASP A 7 13.60 -15.01 2.96
C ASP A 7 12.39 -14.62 3.82
N ASP A 8 11.92 -13.36 3.71
CA ASP A 8 10.72 -12.91 4.44
C ASP A 8 9.46 -13.70 4.04
N LEU A 9 9.35 -14.11 2.77
CA LEU A 9 8.23 -14.95 2.32
C LEU A 9 8.28 -16.36 2.89
N VAL A 10 9.48 -16.93 3.01
CA VAL A 10 9.70 -18.25 3.63
C VAL A 10 9.42 -18.18 5.12
N ASP A 11 9.85 -17.11 5.80
CA ASP A 11 9.59 -16.90 7.23
C ASP A 11 8.10 -16.69 7.51
N LEU A 12 7.43 -15.87 6.70
CA LEU A 12 5.97 -15.70 6.78
C LEU A 12 5.25 -17.03 6.57
N LYS A 13 5.65 -17.82 5.57
CA LYS A 13 5.06 -19.14 5.33
C LYS A 13 5.27 -20.07 6.51
N THR A 14 6.47 -20.09 7.08
CA THR A 14 6.82 -20.90 8.24
C THR A 14 5.97 -20.50 9.44
N PHE A 15 5.80 -19.20 9.70
CA PHE A 15 4.92 -18.70 10.75
C PHE A 15 3.47 -19.13 10.53
N LEU A 16 2.93 -18.96 9.31
CA LEU A 16 1.55 -19.36 8.99
C LEU A 16 1.32 -20.87 9.19
N ASP A 17 2.33 -21.71 8.92
CA ASP A 17 2.27 -23.15 9.15
C ASP A 17 2.22 -23.53 10.64
N THR A 18 2.59 -22.62 11.55
CA THR A 18 2.44 -22.83 13.00
C THR A 18 1.03 -22.58 13.51
N LEU A 19 0.19 -21.90 12.72
CA LEU A 19 -1.17 -21.55 13.14
C LEU A 19 -2.11 -22.77 13.05
N PRO A 20 -3.06 -22.91 13.97
CA PRO A 20 -4.02 -24.02 13.93
C PRO A 20 -4.87 -23.92 12.67
N ALA A 21 -5.05 -25.06 11.99
CA ALA A 21 -5.95 -25.15 10.85
C ALA A 21 -7.40 -24.86 11.30
N VAL A 22 -8.10 -24.02 10.55
CA VAL A 22 -9.54 -23.81 10.74
C VAL A 22 -10.27 -24.98 10.09
N ALA A 23 -11.16 -25.63 10.83
CA ALA A 23 -11.89 -26.83 10.36
C ALA A 23 -12.99 -26.53 9.32
N GLU A 24 -13.25 -25.25 9.06
CA GLU A 24 -14.25 -24.80 8.09
C GLU A 24 -13.73 -24.99 6.67
N ALA A 25 -14.51 -25.70 5.85
CA ALA A 25 -14.22 -25.77 4.42
C ALA A 25 -14.44 -24.39 3.78
N PRO A 26 -13.47 -23.83 3.03
CA PRO A 26 -13.71 -22.59 2.32
C PRO A 26 -14.86 -22.76 1.33
N ALA A 27 -15.73 -21.76 1.25
CA ALA A 27 -16.81 -21.75 0.28
C ALA A 27 -16.28 -21.88 -1.15
N ASP A 28 -17.07 -22.52 -2.03
CA ASP A 28 -16.79 -22.52 -3.46
C ASP A 28 -16.77 -21.09 -4.01
N HIS A 29 -15.88 -20.82 -4.96
CA HIS A 29 -15.70 -19.51 -5.56
C HIS A 29 -16.64 -19.35 -6.76
N GLU A 30 -17.74 -18.61 -6.59
CA GLU A 30 -18.66 -18.26 -7.69
C GLU A 30 -18.14 -17.07 -8.50
N LEU A 31 -17.15 -17.31 -9.35
CA LEU A 31 -16.68 -16.31 -10.30
C LEU A 31 -17.51 -16.35 -11.57
N LYS A 32 -17.98 -15.19 -12.03
CA LYS A 32 -18.70 -15.06 -13.31
C LYS A 32 -17.72 -15.07 -14.48
N PHE A 33 -18.18 -15.52 -15.65
CA PHE A 33 -17.42 -15.34 -16.89
C PHE A 33 -17.12 -13.84 -17.14
N PRO A 34 -15.90 -13.47 -17.58
CA PRO A 34 -14.78 -14.34 -17.95
C PRO A 34 -13.82 -14.70 -16.79
N PHE A 35 -14.06 -14.20 -15.58
CA PHE A 35 -13.19 -14.38 -14.42
C PHE A 35 -13.12 -15.82 -13.88
N ASN A 36 -14.04 -16.69 -14.30
CA ASN A 36 -13.97 -18.13 -14.01
C ASN A 36 -12.85 -18.87 -14.78
N ILE A 37 -12.28 -18.26 -15.82
CA ILE A 37 -11.18 -18.86 -16.59
C ILE A 37 -9.85 -18.53 -15.92
N ARG A 38 -9.36 -19.43 -15.04
CA ARG A 38 -8.09 -19.25 -14.31
C ARG A 38 -6.87 -18.93 -15.19
N ARG A 39 -6.84 -19.42 -16.44
CA ARG A 39 -5.74 -19.12 -17.38
C ARG A 39 -5.59 -17.62 -17.69
N GLY A 40 -6.68 -16.85 -17.57
CA GLY A 40 -6.63 -15.39 -17.71
C GLY A 40 -5.72 -14.71 -16.69
N ILE A 41 -5.61 -15.27 -15.48
CA ILE A 41 -4.68 -14.77 -14.45
C ILE A 41 -3.23 -14.93 -14.91
N GLY A 42 -2.90 -16.01 -15.62
CA GLY A 42 -1.55 -16.22 -16.16
C GLY A 42 -1.17 -15.13 -17.17
N LEU A 43 -2.09 -14.80 -18.08
CA LEU A 43 -1.88 -13.70 -19.04
C LEU A 43 -1.76 -12.35 -18.33
N TRP A 44 -2.62 -12.09 -17.33
CA TRP A 44 -2.56 -10.88 -16.53
C TRP A 44 -1.21 -10.73 -15.82
N LYS A 45 -0.73 -11.80 -15.17
CA LYS A 45 0.58 -11.80 -14.50
C LYS A 45 1.72 -11.43 -15.47
N LEU A 46 1.73 -11.98 -16.68
CA LEU A 46 2.73 -11.65 -17.70
C LEU A 46 2.74 -10.17 -18.10
N LEU A 47 1.64 -9.44 -17.90
CA LEU A 47 1.52 -8.03 -18.25
C LEU A 47 1.91 -7.07 -17.12
N VAL A 48 1.73 -7.47 -15.85
CA VAL A 48 1.82 -6.54 -14.70
C VAL A 48 2.77 -6.97 -13.58
N VAL A 49 3.30 -8.19 -13.63
CA VAL A 49 4.27 -8.71 -12.66
C VAL A 49 5.63 -8.73 -13.35
N ASP A 50 6.56 -7.91 -12.84
CA ASP A 50 7.95 -7.90 -13.31
C ASP A 50 8.80 -8.97 -12.60
N GLY A 51 8.35 -9.47 -11.45
CA GLY A 51 9.03 -10.52 -10.71
C GLY A 51 10.21 -10.04 -9.87
N GLU A 52 10.38 -8.72 -9.77
CA GLU A 52 11.49 -8.11 -9.04
C GLU A 52 11.06 -7.77 -7.60
N ASP A 53 11.98 -7.99 -6.66
CA ASP A 53 11.82 -7.53 -5.29
C ASP A 53 11.99 -6.00 -5.20
N TYR A 54 11.78 -5.43 -4.02
CA TYR A 54 12.11 -4.03 -3.80
C TYR A 54 13.62 -3.87 -3.72
N ALA A 55 14.19 -3.17 -4.70
CA ALA A 55 15.60 -2.82 -4.72
C ALA A 55 15.86 -1.51 -3.94
N PRO A 56 16.76 -1.51 -2.94
CA PRO A 56 17.20 -0.28 -2.28
C PRO A 56 17.70 0.77 -3.28
N GLU A 57 17.31 2.02 -3.08
CA GLU A 57 17.70 3.13 -3.93
C GLU A 57 19.13 3.58 -3.59
N PRO A 58 20.07 3.56 -4.55
CA PRO A 58 21.43 4.04 -4.29
C PRO A 58 21.45 5.51 -3.88
N GLY A 59 22.17 5.82 -2.80
CA GLY A 59 22.29 7.18 -2.28
C GLY A 59 21.18 7.62 -1.32
N LYS A 60 20.20 6.75 -1.04
CA LYS A 60 19.28 6.90 0.09
C LYS A 60 19.85 6.23 1.35
N SER A 61 19.43 6.69 2.53
CA SER A 61 19.82 6.08 3.80
C SER A 61 19.18 4.69 3.96
N ASP A 62 19.75 3.87 4.84
CA ASP A 62 19.20 2.55 5.17
C ASP A 62 17.77 2.67 5.73
N GLU A 63 17.48 3.73 6.49
CA GLU A 63 16.15 4.04 7.00
C GLU A 63 15.14 4.29 5.87
N ILE A 64 15.48 5.13 4.88
CA ILE A 64 14.60 5.37 3.73
C ILE A 64 14.39 4.09 2.92
N ASN A 65 15.44 3.30 2.72
CA ASN A 65 15.34 2.03 1.99
C ASN A 65 14.50 1.00 2.76
N ARG A 66 14.61 0.95 4.08
CA ARG A 66 13.74 0.13 4.94
C ARG A 66 12.28 0.58 4.84
N GLY A 67 12.03 1.88 4.87
CA GLY A 67 10.70 2.45 4.68
C GLY A 67 10.12 2.13 3.31
N GLY A 68 10.93 2.28 2.26
CA GLY A 68 10.56 1.94 0.90
C GLY A 68 10.20 0.47 0.77
N TYR A 69 11.00 -0.43 1.38
CA TYR A 69 10.66 -1.85 1.47
C TYR A 69 9.29 -2.07 2.12
N LEU A 70 9.05 -1.49 3.30
CA LEU A 70 7.80 -1.67 4.04
C LEU A 70 6.58 -1.13 3.27
N VAL A 71 6.71 0.05 2.66
CA VAL A 71 5.62 0.72 1.91
C VAL A 71 5.29 -0.02 0.61
N ASN A 72 6.31 -0.44 -0.14
CA ASN A 72 6.16 -1.07 -1.46
C ASN A 72 5.97 -2.59 -1.40
N GLY A 73 6.49 -3.22 -0.35
CA GLY A 73 6.51 -4.66 -0.13
C GLY A 73 5.33 -5.13 0.71
N PRO A 74 5.53 -5.45 2.00
CA PRO A 74 4.48 -6.02 2.85
C PRO A 74 3.29 -5.07 3.07
N GLY A 75 3.53 -3.75 3.15
CA GLY A 75 2.48 -2.76 3.43
C GLY A 75 1.55 -2.46 2.26
N HIS A 76 1.98 -2.73 1.01
CA HIS A 76 1.19 -2.53 -0.22
C HIS A 76 0.45 -1.17 -0.28
N CYS A 77 1.06 -0.09 0.25
CA CYS A 77 0.35 1.20 0.42
C CYS A 77 -0.18 1.75 -0.91
N ALA A 78 0.55 1.48 -2.00
CA ALA A 78 0.16 1.92 -3.34
C ALA A 78 -1.12 1.29 -3.88
N GLU A 79 -1.56 0.14 -3.36
CA GLU A 79 -2.77 -0.53 -3.85
C GLU A 79 -4.04 0.27 -3.57
N CYS A 80 -4.02 1.11 -2.52
CA CYS A 80 -5.09 2.05 -2.19
C CYS A 80 -4.71 3.50 -2.51
N HIS A 81 -3.45 3.89 -2.26
CA HIS A 81 -3.01 5.29 -2.41
C HIS A 81 -2.54 5.64 -3.82
N THR A 82 -2.62 4.75 -4.80
CA THR A 82 -2.27 5.06 -6.21
C THR A 82 -3.47 4.75 -7.10
N PRO A 83 -3.86 5.67 -7.99
CA PRO A 83 -5.01 5.45 -8.85
C PRO A 83 -4.69 4.39 -9.92
N ARG A 84 -5.73 3.72 -10.42
CA ARG A 84 -5.61 2.75 -11.51
C ARG A 84 -5.90 3.39 -12.87
N GLY A 85 -5.18 2.92 -13.88
CA GLY A 85 -5.38 3.30 -15.28
C GLY A 85 -4.74 4.63 -15.69
N LYS A 86 -4.52 4.77 -17.01
CA LYS A 86 -4.06 6.03 -17.62
C LYS A 86 -5.26 6.82 -18.16
N PHE A 87 -5.19 8.15 -18.08
CA PHE A 87 -6.17 9.07 -18.68
C PHE A 87 -7.64 8.88 -18.23
N GLY A 88 -7.88 8.46 -16.98
CA GLY A 88 -9.24 8.35 -16.44
C GLY A 88 -10.02 7.11 -16.88
N ILE A 89 -9.34 6.11 -17.45
CA ILE A 89 -9.92 4.78 -17.69
C ILE A 89 -9.72 3.95 -16.42
N ASP A 90 -10.68 4.04 -15.52
CA ASP A 90 -10.72 3.21 -14.31
C ASP A 90 -11.45 1.91 -14.64
N THR A 91 -10.70 0.81 -14.69
CA THR A 91 -11.28 -0.54 -14.74
C THR A 91 -10.63 -1.37 -13.65
N PRO A 92 -11.34 -2.38 -13.10
CA PRO A 92 -10.75 -3.31 -12.13
C PRO A 92 -9.50 -4.03 -12.64
N LEU A 93 -9.28 -4.06 -13.95
CA LEU A 93 -8.14 -4.67 -14.62
C LEU A 93 -7.11 -3.64 -15.11
N ALA A 94 -7.15 -2.40 -14.64
CA ALA A 94 -6.14 -1.42 -15.01
C ALA A 94 -4.94 -1.51 -14.05
N PRO A 95 -3.69 -1.46 -14.56
CA PRO A 95 -2.51 -1.39 -13.69
C PRO A 95 -2.47 -0.06 -12.93
N LEU A 96 -1.65 0.00 -11.88
CA LEU A 96 -1.40 1.25 -11.14
C LEU A 96 -0.80 2.31 -12.06
N ASP A 97 -1.27 3.55 -11.90
CA ASP A 97 -0.69 4.71 -12.57
C ASP A 97 0.51 5.24 -11.78
N HIS A 98 1.69 4.69 -12.09
CA HIS A 98 2.94 5.08 -11.43
C HIS A 98 3.31 6.57 -11.61
N SER A 99 2.68 7.31 -12.54
CA SER A 99 2.90 8.76 -12.63
C SER A 99 2.24 9.54 -11.49
N ARG A 100 1.31 8.89 -10.78
CA ARG A 100 0.58 9.42 -9.61
C ARG A 100 0.81 8.52 -8.39
N TRP A 101 2.02 8.00 -8.26
CA TRP A 101 2.42 7.11 -7.17
C TRP A 101 2.10 7.72 -5.80
N LEU A 102 1.31 7.01 -4.99
CA LEU A 102 0.88 7.41 -3.64
C LEU A 102 0.10 8.74 -3.57
N ALA A 103 -0.36 9.24 -4.71
CA ALA A 103 -1.05 10.52 -4.82
C ALA A 103 -2.53 10.47 -4.39
N GLY A 104 -3.04 9.33 -3.93
CA GLY A 104 -4.46 9.11 -3.61
C GLY A 104 -5.26 8.54 -4.78
N ALA A 105 -6.43 7.99 -4.49
CA ALA A 105 -7.31 7.35 -5.47
C ALA A 105 -8.78 7.40 -5.02
N PRO A 106 -9.75 7.25 -5.94
CA PRO A 106 -11.12 6.92 -5.54
C PRO A 106 -11.14 5.66 -4.66
N ALA A 107 -11.96 5.66 -3.61
CA ALA A 107 -12.07 4.49 -2.74
C ALA A 107 -12.59 3.29 -3.55
N PRO A 108 -11.89 2.13 -3.53
CA PRO A 108 -12.31 0.96 -4.29
C PRO A 108 -13.65 0.38 -3.80
N GLU A 109 -14.05 0.69 -2.57
CA GLU A 109 -15.34 0.31 -1.99
C GLU A 109 -16.53 1.16 -2.49
N GLY A 110 -16.28 2.21 -3.27
CA GLY A 110 -17.31 2.98 -4.00
C GLY A 110 -17.67 4.34 -3.38
N ASP A 111 -17.52 4.50 -2.06
CA ASP A 111 -17.80 5.76 -1.36
C ASP A 111 -16.51 6.35 -0.77
N GLY A 112 -16.15 7.57 -1.20
CA GLY A 112 -15.05 8.34 -0.64
C GLY A 112 -13.75 8.34 -1.47
N VAL A 113 -12.69 8.88 -0.87
CA VAL A 113 -11.38 9.09 -1.51
C VAL A 113 -10.29 8.60 -0.56
N VAL A 114 -9.37 7.80 -1.08
CA VAL A 114 -8.12 7.46 -0.42
C VAL A 114 -7.17 8.66 -0.57
N PRO A 115 -6.65 9.23 0.53
CA PRO A 115 -5.91 10.49 0.50
C PRO A 115 -4.55 10.34 -0.19
N ASN A 116 -4.02 11.47 -0.65
CA ASN A 116 -2.63 11.59 -1.09
C ASN A 116 -1.70 11.50 0.11
N ILE A 117 -0.68 10.65 0.06
CA ILE A 117 0.32 10.49 1.12
C ILE A 117 1.74 10.87 0.65
N THR A 118 1.84 11.61 -0.45
CA THR A 118 3.09 12.27 -0.87
C THR A 118 3.33 13.53 -0.03
N PRO A 119 4.57 14.08 0.03
CA PRO A 119 4.89 15.24 0.87
C PRO A 119 4.45 16.56 0.20
N HIS A 120 3.24 16.59 -0.35
CA HIS A 120 2.65 17.81 -0.91
C HIS A 120 1.88 18.56 0.18
N ASP A 121 2.17 19.85 0.37
CA ASP A 121 1.66 20.66 1.49
C ASP A 121 0.13 20.80 1.55
N ILE A 122 -0.53 20.97 0.39
CA ILE A 122 -1.98 21.25 0.34
C ILE A 122 -2.83 19.99 0.21
N THR A 123 -2.39 19.04 -0.61
CA THR A 123 -3.20 17.88 -1.00
C THR A 123 -2.73 16.59 -0.36
N GLY A 124 -1.51 16.54 0.18
CA GLY A 124 -0.90 15.37 0.81
C GLY A 124 -0.50 15.62 2.27
N ILE A 125 0.59 14.99 2.71
CA ILE A 125 1.10 15.03 4.10
C ILE A 125 2.36 15.92 4.23
N GLY A 126 2.45 16.97 3.41
CA GLY A 126 3.61 17.87 3.40
C GLY A 126 3.81 18.61 4.73
N ASP A 127 2.70 18.96 5.40
CA ASP A 127 2.65 19.65 6.69
C ASP A 127 2.87 18.73 7.90
N TRP A 128 2.79 17.41 7.72
CA TRP A 128 3.05 16.44 8.79
C TRP A 128 4.55 16.22 8.97
N SER A 129 5.02 16.22 10.21
CA SER A 129 6.38 15.75 10.53
C SER A 129 6.48 14.23 10.40
N GLU A 130 7.70 13.69 10.34
CA GLU A 130 7.89 12.23 10.37
C GLU A 130 7.35 11.61 11.67
N ALA A 131 7.49 12.33 12.79
CA ALA A 131 6.93 11.91 14.07
C ALA A 131 5.39 11.86 14.05
N ASP A 132 4.75 12.82 13.39
CA ASP A 132 3.30 12.85 13.21
C ASP A 132 2.81 11.64 12.40
N ILE A 133 3.51 11.29 11.33
CA ILE A 133 3.19 10.12 10.50
C ILE A 133 3.36 8.84 11.33
N ALA A 134 4.50 8.68 12.00
CA ALA A 134 4.77 7.50 12.84
C ALA A 134 3.75 7.37 13.99
N TYR A 135 3.37 8.49 14.62
CA TYR A 135 2.35 8.54 15.66
C TYR A 135 0.96 8.20 15.12
N SER A 136 0.61 8.66 13.92
CA SER A 136 -0.64 8.32 13.24
C SER A 136 -0.72 6.82 12.92
N LEU A 137 0.38 6.21 12.48
CA LEU A 137 0.46 4.78 12.23
C LEU A 137 0.36 3.96 13.53
N GLU A 138 0.85 4.48 14.65
CA GLU A 138 0.76 3.84 15.96
C GLU A 138 -0.62 3.91 16.59
N THR A 139 -1.25 5.08 16.52
CA THR A 139 -2.42 5.40 17.35
C THR A 139 -3.70 5.58 16.56
N GLY A 140 -3.58 5.83 15.25
CA GLY A 140 -4.69 6.22 14.39
C GLY A 140 -5.11 7.68 14.52
N PHE A 141 -4.47 8.49 15.36
CA PHE A 141 -4.75 9.93 15.45
C PHE A 141 -3.89 10.73 14.48
N LYS A 142 -4.55 11.63 13.76
CA LYS A 142 -3.91 12.63 12.90
C LYS A 142 -3.45 13.84 13.72
N PRO A 143 -2.56 14.70 13.19
CA PRO A 143 -2.09 15.92 13.87
C PRO A 143 -3.19 16.93 14.20
N ASP A 144 -4.29 16.90 13.44
CA ASP A 144 -5.48 17.74 13.64
C ASP A 144 -6.47 17.15 14.68
N PHE A 145 -6.06 16.12 15.43
CA PHE A 145 -6.86 15.38 16.44
C PHE A 145 -8.05 14.58 15.87
N ASP A 146 -8.18 14.48 14.56
CA ASP A 146 -9.11 13.56 13.93
C ASP A 146 -8.44 12.17 13.76
N THR A 147 -9.15 11.19 13.20
CA THR A 147 -8.72 9.78 13.19
C THR A 147 -8.63 9.20 11.78
N LEU A 148 -7.79 8.17 11.62
CA LEU A 148 -7.75 7.36 10.41
C LEU A 148 -9.01 6.49 10.33
N GLY A 149 -9.91 6.83 9.39
CA GLY A 149 -11.21 6.20 9.23
C GLY A 149 -11.26 5.12 8.14
N GLY A 150 -12.43 4.50 8.00
CA GLY A 150 -12.74 3.55 6.94
C GLY A 150 -11.87 2.29 6.98
N THR A 151 -11.41 1.84 5.81
CA THR A 151 -10.54 0.66 5.71
C THR A 151 -9.14 0.89 6.29
N MET A 152 -8.72 2.16 6.43
CA MET A 152 -7.42 2.51 7.02
C MET A 152 -7.32 2.12 8.50
N THR A 153 -8.43 2.03 9.23
CA THR A 153 -8.41 1.61 10.65
C THR A 153 -7.80 0.22 10.82
N LYS A 154 -8.16 -0.76 9.98
CA LYS A 154 -7.58 -2.11 10.03
C LYS A 154 -6.12 -2.15 9.60
N VAL A 155 -5.73 -1.28 8.65
CA VAL A 155 -4.34 -1.14 8.23
C VAL A 155 -3.52 -0.59 9.40
N GLN A 156 -4.00 0.49 10.02
CA GLN A 156 -3.39 1.11 11.19
C GLN A 156 -3.22 0.13 12.36
N GLU A 157 -4.23 -0.69 12.68
CA GLU A 157 -4.12 -1.72 13.74
C GLU A 157 -2.95 -2.70 13.51
N ASN A 158 -2.60 -2.96 12.24
CA ASN A 158 -1.43 -3.77 11.91
C ASN A 158 -0.14 -2.95 11.93
N MET A 159 -0.17 -1.68 11.51
CA MET A 159 0.97 -0.77 11.60
C MET A 159 1.38 -0.48 13.04
N ALA A 160 0.43 -0.47 13.97
CA ALA A 160 0.69 -0.31 15.40
C ALA A 160 1.53 -1.46 16.00
N LYS A 161 1.56 -2.63 15.34
CA LYS A 161 2.37 -3.78 15.76
C LYS A 161 3.82 -3.68 15.28
N LEU A 162 4.12 -2.76 14.38
CA LEU A 162 5.48 -2.51 13.94
C LEU A 162 6.29 -1.82 15.04
N THR A 163 7.59 -2.04 15.00
CA THR A 163 8.54 -1.30 15.85
C THR A 163 8.42 0.19 15.57
N ALA A 164 8.79 1.02 16.54
CA ALA A 164 8.86 2.47 16.34
C ALA A 164 9.83 2.85 15.21
N GLU A 165 10.93 2.11 15.08
CA GLU A 165 11.91 2.27 14.00
C GLU A 165 11.31 2.00 12.62
N ASP A 166 10.54 0.92 12.44
CA ASP A 166 9.88 0.63 11.16
C ASP A 166 8.83 1.69 10.82
N ARG A 167 8.09 2.21 11.81
CA ARG A 167 7.13 3.31 11.61
C ARG A 167 7.81 4.61 11.20
N LEU A 168 8.96 4.93 11.79
CA LEU A 168 9.79 6.07 11.40
C LEU A 168 10.39 5.88 10.01
N ALA A 169 10.86 4.68 9.68
CA ALA A 169 11.36 4.36 8.34
C ALA A 169 10.28 4.60 7.27
N ILE A 170 9.05 4.13 7.51
CA ILE A 170 7.89 4.42 6.63
C ILE A 170 7.71 5.93 6.46
N ALA A 171 7.72 6.69 7.56
CA ALA A 171 7.59 8.14 7.53
C ALA A 171 8.69 8.82 6.72
N ALA A 172 9.97 8.46 6.97
CA ALA A 172 11.13 8.98 6.24
C ALA A 172 11.02 8.69 4.74
N TYR A 173 10.60 7.47 4.36
CA TYR A 173 10.37 7.15 2.95
C TYR A 173 9.29 8.04 2.34
N LEU A 174 8.12 8.17 2.98
CA LEU A 174 7.01 9.01 2.49
C LEU A 174 7.37 10.50 2.40
N LYS A 175 8.26 11.00 3.25
CA LYS A 175 8.79 12.38 3.13
C LYS A 175 9.86 12.52 2.03
N SER A 176 10.47 11.42 1.60
CA SER A 176 11.58 11.43 0.63
C SER A 176 11.15 11.29 -0.84
N ILE A 177 9.91 10.85 -1.09
CA ILE A 177 9.37 10.69 -2.45
C ILE A 177 8.93 12.05 -3.04
N PRO A 178 8.80 12.17 -4.37
CA PRO A 178 8.32 13.39 -5.00
C PRO A 178 6.91 13.78 -4.52
N ALA A 179 6.71 15.07 -4.23
CA ALA A 179 5.38 15.63 -3.97
C ALA A 179 4.54 15.64 -5.26
N ILE A 180 3.31 15.15 -5.18
CA ILE A 180 2.36 15.13 -6.31
C ILE A 180 1.14 15.96 -5.94
N GLU A 181 0.82 16.95 -6.76
CA GLU A 181 -0.39 17.76 -6.60
C GLU A 181 -1.59 17.04 -7.22
N LEU A 182 -2.63 16.81 -6.43
CA LEU A 182 -3.94 16.45 -6.98
C LEU A 182 -4.68 17.73 -7.40
N LYS A 183 -5.09 17.80 -8.68
CA LYS A 183 -6.11 18.77 -9.08
C LYS A 183 -7.42 18.41 -8.40
N LYS A 184 -7.99 19.31 -7.59
CA LYS A 184 -9.36 19.16 -7.08
C LYS A 184 -10.26 18.86 -8.28
N THR A 185 -10.90 17.69 -8.28
CA THR A 185 -11.97 17.43 -9.24
C THR A 185 -13.17 18.26 -8.75
N PRO A 186 -13.77 19.12 -9.60
CA PRO A 186 -14.84 20.01 -9.20
C PRO A 186 -16.09 19.28 -8.70
#